data_AF-A0A969XB77-F1
#
_entry.id   AF-A0A969XB77-F1
#
_cell.length_a   1.000
_cell.length_b   1.000
_cell.length_c   1.000
_cell.angle_alpha   90.00
_cell.angle_beta   90.00
_cell.angle_gamma   90.00
#
_symmetry.space_group_name_H-M   'P 1'
#
loop_
_entity.id
_entity.type
_entity.pdbx_description
1 polymer ?
#
loop_
_entity_poly.entity_id
_entity_poly.type
_entity_poly.pdbx_seq_one_letter_code
_entity_poly.pdbx_strand_id
1 'polypeptide(L)' 'MREAVIAEVSTQLSEVVGVIERHLEPTLLAVHLYGSAV' A
#
# COMPACT_ATOMS: atom_id res chain seq x y z
N MET A 1 6.49 -4.67 -19.96
CA MET A 1 7.40 -4.74 -18.79
C MET A 1 7.04 -3.70 -17.74
N ARG A 2 7.04 -2.39 -18.06
CA ARG A 2 6.68 -1.32 -17.10
C ARG A 2 5.29 -1.47 -16.46
N GLU A 3 4.27 -1.81 -17.25
CA GLU A 3 2.89 -1.98 -16.74
C GLU A 3 2.76 -3.17 -15.78
N ALA A 4 3.44 -4.28 -16.06
CA ALA A 4 3.45 -5.44 -15.18
C ALA A 4 4.10 -5.10 -13.82
N VAL A 5 5.18 -4.32 -13.84
CA VAL A 5 5.84 -3.83 -12.62
C VAL A 5 4.91 -2.91 -11.82
N ILE A 6 4.18 -2.01 -12.49
CA ILE A 6 3.21 -1.13 -11.82
C ILE A 6 2.07 -1.94 -11.18
N ALA A 7 1.56 -2.95 -11.88
CA ALA A 7 0.50 -3.82 -11.36
C ALA A 7 0.96 -4.63 -10.14
N GLU A 8 2.19 -5.16 -10.17
CA GLU A 8 2.79 -5.91 -9.06
C GLU A 8 3.00 -5.00 -7.84
N VAL A 9 3.57 -3.82 -8.03
CA VAL A 9 3.76 -2.83 -6.93
C VAL A 9 2.42 -2.40 -6.35
N SER A 10 1.40 -2.16 -7.19
CA SER A 10 0.06 -1.81 -6.73
C SER A 10 -0.58 -2.92 -5.90
N THR A 11 -0.40 -4.18 -6.32
CA THR A 11 -0.91 -5.36 -5.60
C THR A 11 -0.27 -5.47 -4.23
N GLN A 12 1.06 -5.37 -4.16
CA GLN A 12 1.80 -5.42 -2.90
C GLN A 12 1.42 -4.27 -1.95
N LEU A 13 1.26 -3.05 -2.48
CA LEU A 13 0.81 -1.91 -1.70
C LEU A 13 -0.59 -2.15 -1.10
N SER A 14 -1.51 -2.71 -1.89
CA SER A 14 -2.86 -3.03 -1.41
C SER A 14 -2.83 -4.07 -0.28
N GLU A 15 -1.97 -5.08 -0.37
CA GLU A 15 -1.82 -6.09 0.69
C GLU A 15 -1.27 -5.48 1.98
N VAL A 16 -0.24 -4.65 1.87
CA VAL A 16 0.37 -3.96 3.02
C VAL A 16 -0.63 -3.02 3.70
N VAL A 17 -1.37 -2.22 2.93
CA VAL A 17 -2.41 -1.34 3.46
C VAL A 17 -3.48 -2.16 4.19
N GLY A 18 -3.95 -3.26 3.60
CA GLY A 18 -4.95 -4.13 4.23
C GLY A 18 -4.48 -4.80 5.53
N VAL A 19 -3.17 -5.06 5.66
CA VAL A 19 -2.58 -5.52 6.94
C VAL A 19 -2.59 -4.39 7.97
N ILE A 20 -2.17 -3.19 7.60
CA ILE A 20 -2.13 -2.03 8.49
C ILE A 20 -3.53 -1.69 9.00
N GLU A 21 -4.50 -1.58 8.10
CA GLU A 21 -5.89 -1.30 8.42
C GLU A 21 -6.46 -2.32 9.40
N ARG A 22 -6.28 -3.62 9.14
CA ARG A 22 -6.81 -4.67 10.00
C ARG A 22 -6.24 -4.67 11.41
N HIS A 23 -4.95 -4.37 11.56
CA HIS A 23 -4.29 -4.44 12.87
C HIS A 23 -4.40 -3.14 13.67
N LEU A 24 -4.58 -2.01 12.98
CA LEU A 24 -4.60 -0.68 13.59
C LEU A 24 -5.95 0.02 13.48
N GLU A 25 -7.00 -0.62 12.93
CA GLU A 25 -8.33 -0.02 12.68
C GLU A 25 -8.81 0.95 13.77
N PRO A 26 -8.74 0.62 15.08
CA PRO A 26 -9.27 1.48 16.13
C PRO A 26 -8.45 2.75 16.39
N THR A 27 -7.19 2.80 15.93
CA THR A 27 -6.23 3.88 16.21
C THR A 27 -5.62 4.48 14.95
N LEU A 28 -5.88 3.92 13.78
CA LEU A 28 -5.32 4.33 12.52
C LEU A 28 -5.97 5.63 12.05
N LEU A 29 -5.16 6.68 11.90
CA LEU A 29 -5.62 7.99 11.40
C LEU A 29 -5.50 8.11 9.88
N ALA A 30 -4.38 7.65 9.31
CA ALA A 30 -4.13 7.65 7.87
C ALA A 30 -2.89 6.83 7.52
N VAL A 31 -2.83 6.35 6.27
CA VAL A 31 -1.62 5.77 5.66
C VAL A 31 -1.19 6.67 4.51
N HIS A 32 0.08 7.11 4.53
CA HIS A 32 0.66 7.94 3.49
C HIS A 32 1.85 7.23 2.86
N LEU A 33 1.87 7.19 1.53
CA LEU A 33 2.99 6.64 0.76
C LEU A 33 3.96 7.77 0.40
N TYR A 34 5.26 7.48 0.51
CA TYR A 34 6.34 8.40 0.19
C TYR A 34 7.40 7.69 -0.66
N GLY A 35 8.15 8.44 -1.47
CA GLY A 35 9.26 7.93 -2.28
C GLY A 35 8.98 7.98 -3.79
N SER A 36 9.85 7.36 -4.59
CA SER A 36 9.82 7.43 -6.06
C SER A 36 8.71 6.60 -6.72
N ALA A 37 7.91 5.91 -5.92
CA ALA A 37 6.77 5.13 -6.39
C ALA A 37 5.46 5.95 -6.45
N VAL A 38 5.50 7.21 -5.98
CA VAL A 38 4.38 8.16 -5.95
C VAL A 38 4.45 9.12 -7.13
#